data_AF-A0A7C4UD82-F1
#
_entry.id   AF-A0A7C4UD82-F1
#
_cell.length_a   1.000
_cell.length_b   1.000
_cell.length_c   1.000
_cell.angle_alpha   90.00
_cell.angle_beta   90.00
_cell.angle_gamma   90.00
#
_symmetry.space_group_name_H-M   'P 1'
#
loop_
_entity.id
_entity.type
_entity.pdbx_description
1 polymer ?
#
loop_
_entity_poly.entity_id
_entity_poly.type
_entity_poly.pdbx_seq_one_letter_code
_entity_poly.pdbx_strand_id
1 'polypeptide(L)'
;MLIEPIPGAGYRATGVEPFSIVVEGAMPEDALSRFKGRLTEKLSIGVRIASVALPNSEHPWAKFAGKYDENDPVVQKWLQIMREQRDADELA
;
A
#
# COMPACT_ATOMS: atom_id res chain seq x y z
N MET A 1 -7.31 -1.46 -11.60
CA MET A 1 -7.67 -2.13 -12.87
C MET A 1 -6.38 -2.52 -13.55
N LEU A 2 -6.28 -3.77 -14.01
CA LEU A 2 -5.14 -4.33 -14.73
C LEU A 2 -5.58 -4.63 -16.17
N ILE A 3 -4.72 -4.36 -17.16
CA ILE A 3 -4.91 -4.82 -18.54
C ILE A 3 -3.71 -5.69 -18.91
N GLU A 4 -3.95 -6.90 -19.36
CA GLU A 4 -2.91 -7.89 -19.66
C GLU A 4 -3.18 -8.63 -20.98
N PRO A 5 -2.15 -8.99 -21.76
CA PRO A 5 -2.34 -9.78 -22.97
C PRO A 5 -2.76 -11.22 -22.63
N ILE A 6 -3.65 -11.79 -23.44
CA ILE A 6 -4.03 -13.19 -23.42
C ILE A 6 -3.29 -13.88 -24.58
N PRO A 7 -2.51 -14.95 -24.33
CA PRO A 7 -1.81 -15.67 -25.39
C PRO A 7 -2.75 -16.10 -26.52
N GLY A 8 -2.51 -15.56 -27.72
CA GLY A 8 -3.27 -15.90 -28.93
C GLY A 8 -4.70 -15.35 -29.02
N ALA A 9 -5.18 -14.54 -28.06
CA ALA A 9 -6.61 -14.18 -27.98
C ALA A 9 -6.91 -12.69 -27.69
N GLY A 10 -5.90 -11.83 -27.49
CA GLY A 10 -6.09 -10.38 -27.33
C GLY A 10 -5.66 -9.87 -25.95
N TYR A 11 -6.52 -9.10 -25.29
CA TYR A 11 -6.26 -8.47 -23.99
C TYR A 11 -7.43 -8.66 -23.02
N ARG A 12 -7.11 -8.83 -21.74
CA ARG A 12 -8.05 -8.89 -20.62
C ARG A 12 -7.93 -7.64 -19.78
N ALA A 13 -9.05 -7.01 -19.46
CA ALA A 13 -9.14 -5.97 -18.43
C ALA A 13 -9.82 -6.52 -17.18
N THR A 14 -9.11 -6.44 -16.05
CA THR A 14 -9.54 -6.96 -14.75
C THR A 14 -9.65 -5.81 -13.74
N GLY A 15 -10.85 -5.64 -13.18
CA GLY A 15 -11.15 -4.75 -12.07
C GLY A 15 -11.18 -5.54 -10.78
N VAL A 16 -10.57 -5.00 -9.73
CA VAL A 16 -10.64 -5.55 -8.37
C VAL A 16 -11.95 -5.13 -7.69
N GLU A 17 -12.18 -5.66 -6.49
CA GLU A 17 -13.27 -5.23 -5.61
C GLU A 17 -13.28 -3.69 -5.44
N PRO A 18 -14.47 -3.05 -5.40
CA PRO A 18 -15.82 -3.62 -5.30
C PRO A 18 -16.50 -4.00 -6.64
N PHE A 19 -15.81 -3.89 -7.77
CA PHE A 19 -16.46 -4.01 -9.09
C PHE A 19 -16.37 -5.42 -9.67
N SER A 20 -15.23 -6.10 -9.44
CA SER A 20 -14.95 -7.47 -9.88
C SER A 20 -15.35 -7.73 -11.34
N ILE A 21 -15.07 -6.74 -12.20
CA ILE A 21 -15.35 -6.77 -13.64
C ILE A 21 -14.17 -7.42 -14.34
N VAL A 22 -14.43 -8.44 -15.16
CA VAL A 22 -13.45 -9.01 -16.08
C VAL A 22 -14.03 -8.97 -17.49
N VAL A 23 -13.30 -8.38 -18.43
CA VAL A 23 -13.70 -8.29 -19.84
C VAL A 23 -12.51 -8.52 -20.74
N GLU A 24 -12.77 -8.97 -21.97
CA GLU A 24 -11.74 -9.22 -22.97
C GLU A 24 -12.01 -8.37 -24.23
N GLY A 25 -10.93 -7.96 -24.89
CA GLY A 25 -10.92 -7.17 -26.12
C GLY A 25 -9.79 -7.60 -27.05
N ALA A 26 -9.93 -7.35 -28.35
CA ALA A 26 -8.91 -7.70 -29.33
C ALA A 26 -7.66 -6.81 -29.16
N MET A 27 -7.88 -5.53 -28.84
CA MET A 27 -6.85 -4.55 -28.52
C MET A 27 -6.96 -4.07 -27.06
N PRO A 28 -5.89 -3.48 -26.48
CA PRO A 28 -5.93 -2.92 -25.13
C PRO A 28 -7.04 -1.87 -24.96
N GLU A 29 -7.20 -0.98 -25.95
CA GLU A 29 -8.27 0.02 -25.96
C GLU A 29 -9.67 -0.59 -25.99
N ASP A 30 -9.86 -1.72 -26.69
CA ASP A 30 -11.15 -2.41 -26.75
C ASP A 30 -11.52 -3.00 -25.38
N ALA A 31 -10.56 -3.64 -24.71
CA ALA A 31 -10.75 -4.21 -23.39
C ALA A 31 -11.10 -3.10 -22.38
N LEU A 32 -10.42 -1.94 -22.46
CA LEU A 32 -10.71 -0.77 -21.65
C LEU A 32 -12.10 -0.17 -21.94
N SER A 33 -12.46 -0.04 -23.21
CA SER A 33 -13.77 0.49 -23.63
C SER A 33 -14.91 -0.38 -23.10
N ARG A 34 -14.77 -1.71 -23.23
CA ARG A 34 -15.72 -2.69 -22.70
C ARG A 34 -15.79 -2.63 -21.17
N PHE A 35 -14.66 -2.44 -20.50
CA PHE A 35 -14.61 -2.31 -19.05
C PHE A 35 -15.40 -1.09 -18.58
N LYS A 36 -15.18 0.07 -19.23
CA LYS A 36 -15.93 1.30 -18.98
C LYS A 36 -17.42 1.09 -19.20
N GLY A 37 -17.82 0.38 -20.26
CA GLY A 37 -19.22 0.03 -20.52
C GLY A 37 -19.87 -0.74 -19.36
N ARG A 38 -19.22 -1.81 -18.88
CA ARG A 38 -19.69 -2.60 -17.74
C ARG A 38 -19.73 -1.82 -16.44
N LEU A 39 -18.76 -0.93 -16.22
CA LEU A 39 -18.74 -0.07 -15.05
C LEU A 39 -19.92 0.92 -15.08
N THR A 40 -20.16 1.58 -16.22
CA THR A 40 -21.30 2.49 -16.41
C THR A 40 -22.64 1.79 -16.24
N GLU A 41 -22.78 0.57 -16.76
CA GLU A 41 -23.96 -0.29 -16.55
C GLU A 41 -24.20 -0.59 -15.07
N LYS A 42 -23.16 -0.96 -14.32
CA LYS A 42 -23.27 -1.18 -12.86
C LYS A 42 -23.68 0.10 -12.12
N LEU A 43 -23.12 1.25 -12.51
CA LEU A 43 -23.46 2.53 -11.89
C LEU A 43 -24.90 2.97 -12.21
N SER A 44 -25.41 2.68 -13.42
CA SER A 44 -26.77 3.07 -13.82
C SER A 44 -27.86 2.27 -13.10
N ILE A 45 -27.59 1.02 -12.71
CA ILE A 45 -28.52 0.19 -11.90
C ILE A 45 -28.50 0.54 -10.41
N GLY A 46 -27.86 1.66 -10.02
CA GLY A 46 -27.92 2.21 -8.67
C GLY A 46 -26.79 1.77 -7.74
N VAL A 47 -25.76 1.08 -8.24
CA VAL A 47 -24.54 0.82 -7.44
C VAL A 47 -23.89 2.16 -7.10
N ARG A 48 -23.62 2.38 -5.81
CA ARG A 48 -22.93 3.56 -5.31
C ARG A 48 -21.56 3.17 -4.77
N ILE A 49 -20.56 3.98 -5.09
CA ILE A 49 -19.23 3.89 -4.51
C ILE A 49 -19.22 4.81 -3.30
N ALA A 50 -19.08 4.23 -2.11
CA ALA A 50 -18.89 5.00 -0.87
C ALA A 50 -17.43 4.86 -0.45
N SER A 51 -16.76 6.00 -0.24
CA SER A 51 -15.47 6.02 0.44
C SER A 51 -15.71 6.06 1.95
N VAL A 52 -15.05 5.15 2.67
CA VAL A 52 -14.95 5.24 4.12
C VAL A 52 -13.64 5.94 4.43
N ALA A 53 -13.72 7.18 4.93
CA ALA A 53 -12.55 7.86 5.45
C ALA A 53 -12.11 7.13 6.72
N LEU A 54 -10.91 6.54 6.70
CA LEU A 54 -10.29 6.07 7.92
C LEU A 54 -9.81 7.32 8.68
N PRO A 55 -10.15 7.46 9.97
CA PRO A 55 -9.61 8.57 10.75
C PRO A 55 -8.08 8.44 10.78
N ASN A 56 -7.37 9.49 10.38
CA ASN A 56 -5.94 9.64 10.65
C ASN A 56 -5.77 9.93 12.15
N SER A 57 -6.07 8.94 12.99
CA SER A 57 -5.69 9.00 14.40
C SER A 57 -4.21 8.68 14.50
N GLU A 58 -3.43 9.59 15.07
CA GLU A 58 -2.05 9.30 15.46
C GLU A 58 -2.04 8.03 16.31
N HIS A 59 -1.17 7.06 15.95
CA HIS A 59 -1.09 5.80 16.68
C HIS A 59 -0.75 6.09 18.16
N PRO A 60 -1.44 5.51 19.15
CA PRO A 60 -1.23 5.83 20.57
C PRO A 60 0.23 5.69 21.04
N TRP A 61 1.01 4.84 20.36
CA TRP A 61 2.44 4.63 20.62
C TRP A 61 3.38 5.40 19.69
N ALA A 62 2.90 6.23 18.78
CA ALA A 62 3.75 7.03 17.89
C ALA A 62 4.74 7.91 18.67
N LYS A 63 4.31 8.46 19.83
CA LYS A 63 5.16 9.23 20.75
C LYS A 63 6.35 8.49 21.35
N PHE A 64 6.35 7.16 21.26
CA PHE A 64 7.42 6.27 21.71
C PHE A 64 8.26 5.71 20.56
N ALA A 65 7.92 6.01 19.30
CA ALA A 65 8.71 5.55 18.15
C ALA A 65 10.14 6.11 18.24
N GLY A 66 11.13 5.23 18.12
CA GLY A 66 12.55 5.58 18.20
C GLY A 66 13.04 5.90 19.62
N LYS A 67 12.23 5.69 20.66
CA LYS A 67 12.65 5.81 22.05
C LYS A 67 12.87 4.44 22.66
N TYR A 68 13.97 4.30 23.40
CA TYR A 68 14.20 3.18 24.29
C TYR A 68 13.76 3.55 25.70
N ASP A 69 13.43 2.56 26.53
CA ASP A 69 13.25 2.79 27.96
C ASP A 69 14.59 3.25 28.55
N GLU A 70 14.57 4.41 29.20
CA GLU A 70 15.75 5.01 29.83
C GLU A 70 16.29 4.15 30.97
N ASN A 71 15.48 3.25 31.54
CA ASN A 71 15.89 2.36 32.64
C ASN A 71 16.21 0.93 32.17
N ASP A 72 16.14 0.64 30.87
CA ASP A 72 16.48 -0.68 30.35
C ASP A 72 18.00 -0.95 30.54
N PRO A 73 18.38 -1.98 31.34
CA PRO A 73 19.79 -2.28 31.61
C PRO A 73 20.61 -2.60 30.35
N VAL A 74 19.98 -3.17 29.32
CA VAL A 74 20.63 -3.52 28.06
C VAL A 74 20.92 -2.26 27.25
N VAL A 75 19.98 -1.33 27.19
CA VAL A 75 20.13 -0.04 26.50
C VAL A 75 21.23 0.77 27.17
N GLN A 76 21.23 0.83 28.51
CA GLN A 76 22.26 1.54 29.27
C GLN A 76 23.65 0.97 29.02
N LYS A 77 23.80 -0.36 29.02
CA LYS A 77 25.06 -1.02 28.70
C LYS A 77 25.52 -0.72 27.27
N TRP A 78 24.60 -0.75 26.30
CA TRP A 78 24.92 -0.42 24.91
C TRP A 78 25.38 1.04 24.76
N LEU A 79 24.68 1.99 25.37
CA LEU A 79 25.07 3.40 25.36
C LEU A 79 26.44 3.65 25.99
N GLN A 80 26.77 2.92 27.06
CA GLN A 80 28.09 2.97 27.68
C GLN A 80 29.19 2.51 26.72
N ILE A 81 29.02 1.34 26.09
CA ILE A 81 29.99 0.80 25.11
C ILE A 81 30.22 1.78 23.96
N MET A 82 29.15 2.36 23.43
CA MET A 82 29.24 3.35 22.35
C MET A 82 29.99 4.61 22.77
N ARG A 83 29.90 5.02 24.04
CA ARG A 83 30.63 6.16 24.58
C ARG A 83 32.12 5.84 24.70
N GLU A 84 32.44 4.70 25.30
CA GLU A 84 33.83 4.24 25.46
C GLU A 84 34.55 4.12 24.11
N GLN A 85 33.87 3.64 23.07
CA GLN A 85 34.44 3.58 21.72
C GLN A 85 34.68 4.98 21.12
N ARG A 86 33.74 5.91 21.29
CA ARG A 86 33.89 7.28 20.78
C ARG A 86 35.08 7.99 21.43
N ASP A 87 35.21 7.85 22.74
CA ASP A 87 36.31 8.46 23.49
C ASP A 87 37.67 7.85 23.09
N ALA A 88 37.70 6.54 22.78
CA ALA A 88 38.90 5.86 22.28
C ALA A 88 39.29 6.31 20.87
N ASP A 89 38.32 6.52 19.98
CA ASP A 89 38.56 7.02 18.61
C ASP A 89 39.03 8.48 18.61
N GLU A 90 38.60 9.31 19.57
CA GLU A 90 39.04 10.71 19.70
C GLU A 90 40.46 10.86 20.29
N LEU A 91 40.95 9.81 20.98
CA LEU A 91 42.29 9.77 21.58
C LEU A 91 43.35 9.05 20.71
N ALA A 92 42.95 8.50 19.56
CA ALA A 92 43.79 7.79 18.60
C ALA A 92 44.25 8.69 17.44
#